data_AF-A0A7S0LH90-F1
#
_entry.id   AF-A0A7S0LH90-F1
#
_cell.length_a   1.000
_cell.length_b   1.000
_cell.length_c   1.000
_cell.angle_alpha   90.00
_cell.angle_beta   90.00
_cell.angle_gamma   90.00
#
_symmetry.space_group_name_H-M   'P 1'
#
loop_
_entity.id
_entity.type
_entity.pdbx_description
1 polymer ?
#
loop_
_entity_poly.entity_id
_entity_poly.type
_entity_poly.pdbx_seq_one_letter_code
_entity_poly.pdbx_strand_id
1 'polypeptide(L)'
;VPGGWQFDRIAMPLVLLPLVLALQPATRTPILQLVARTSAPAVPVKYVLHSASQQANVWLSRTTPPVAQVNSDSRATEEYFDFLLGRQRIETSEDQPSVIVGGGRIGTMLLDFGSRRGFEDVLVRRGESIPSDHPGPIYLCVHARDLEEIIKQCPEEKKDDLVFLSDGQLEPLFQRHGLYGPTQSSLWLVMMRRGGKPVDGATSDTPEGLTSVQGKWAGAFAMRMGTGNLLCRELMQRDARRATLEKLVFTSAYNLVGTVHGGIPVGEVAQKHGDEVGAMCRELASFIRYTLSVSLFSGLDDRLAAYAARMEFMKTSIPPEEFPFRNGYFYRFSKMAGPRTTAAGIKVDVPDTTPIHTEYLLFAKANGFISAELLDSV
;
A
#
# COMPACT_ATOMS: atom_id res chain seq x y z
N VAL A 1 34.91 65.62 -8.30
CA VAL A 1 33.56 65.98 -8.81
C VAL A 1 32.82 64.67 -9.12
N PRO A 2 31.54 64.49 -8.75
CA PRO A 2 30.98 63.17 -8.49
C PRO A 2 29.72 62.80 -9.32
N GLY A 3 29.25 61.57 -9.13
CA GLY A 3 27.92 61.04 -9.44
C GLY A 3 27.97 59.52 -9.25
N GLY A 4 27.31 58.87 -8.28
CA GLY A 4 26.01 59.14 -7.65
C GLY A 4 24.99 58.18 -8.30
N TRP A 5 24.19 57.35 -7.61
CA TRP A 5 23.64 57.35 -6.24
C TRP A 5 23.57 55.87 -5.73
N GLN A 6 23.72 55.50 -4.44
CA GLN A 6 22.76 55.62 -3.29
C GLN A 6 21.34 55.09 -3.63
N PHE A 7 20.62 54.30 -2.82
CA PHE A 7 20.75 53.73 -1.45
C PHE A 7 19.77 52.51 -1.36
N ASP A 8 19.67 51.63 -0.34
CA ASP A 8 20.29 51.49 0.99
C ASP A 8 20.31 50.01 1.48
N ARG A 9 20.90 49.74 2.67
CA ARG A 9 20.63 48.59 3.55
C ARG A 9 20.92 48.95 5.03
N ILE A 10 19.92 48.83 5.90
CA ILE A 10 19.99 48.98 7.37
C ILE A 10 19.67 47.60 7.99
N ALA A 11 20.31 47.06 9.05
CA ALA A 11 21.62 47.29 9.67
C ALA A 11 22.03 46.03 10.49
N MET A 12 23.31 45.91 10.85
CA MET A 12 23.91 44.95 11.82
C MET A 12 23.65 45.39 13.29
N PRO A 13 24.25 44.78 14.38
CA PRO A 13 25.08 43.55 14.57
C PRO A 13 24.46 42.59 15.66
N LEU A 14 24.94 41.40 16.08
CA LEU A 14 26.24 40.71 16.20
C LEU A 14 27.14 41.08 17.42
N VAL A 15 27.08 40.31 18.52
CA VAL A 15 28.19 40.11 19.51
C VAL A 15 28.13 38.67 20.10
N LEU A 16 29.27 38.13 20.54
CA LEU A 16 29.58 36.73 20.87
C LEU A 16 29.33 36.29 22.35
N LEU A 17 29.16 34.95 22.53
CA LEU A 17 29.68 33.95 23.53
C LEU A 17 30.25 34.38 24.93
N PRO A 18 30.49 33.45 25.92
CA PRO A 18 30.04 32.05 26.10
C PRO A 18 29.66 31.65 27.58
N LEU A 19 29.49 30.33 27.82
CA LEU A 19 29.96 29.51 28.99
C LEU A 19 28.95 28.84 29.97
N VAL A 20 28.76 27.53 29.78
CA VAL A 20 28.75 26.33 30.71
C VAL A 20 28.36 26.43 32.22
N LEU A 21 27.77 25.32 32.73
CA LEU A 21 27.44 24.91 34.13
C LEU A 21 26.08 25.38 34.70
N ALA A 22 25.31 24.62 35.53
CA ALA A 22 25.30 23.18 35.88
C ALA A 22 24.03 22.78 36.71
N LEU A 23 23.87 21.46 36.96
CA LEU A 23 23.23 20.81 38.15
C LEU A 23 21.72 20.98 38.48
N GLN A 24 20.93 19.96 38.09
CA GLN A 24 20.18 18.99 38.95
C GLN A 24 19.09 19.40 40.01
N PRO A 25 18.24 18.43 40.50
CA PRO A 25 16.85 18.71 40.96
C PRO A 25 16.53 18.37 42.45
N ALA A 26 15.35 18.77 42.95
CA ALA A 26 14.68 18.25 44.15
C ALA A 26 13.17 18.68 44.18
N THR A 27 12.14 17.81 44.14
CA THR A 27 11.50 16.95 45.18
C THR A 27 10.55 17.62 46.22
N ARG A 28 9.47 16.87 46.56
CA ARG A 28 8.61 16.88 47.79
C ARG A 28 7.24 17.59 47.81
N THR A 29 6.20 16.76 47.83
CA THR A 29 4.90 16.94 48.55
C THR A 29 5.10 16.92 50.07
N PRO A 30 4.19 17.50 50.91
CA PRO A 30 3.11 16.72 51.57
C PRO A 30 1.77 17.48 51.91
N ILE A 31 0.58 16.86 51.79
CA ILE A 31 -0.32 16.25 52.84
C ILE A 31 -1.22 17.20 53.68
N LEU A 32 -2.55 17.00 53.61
CA LEU A 32 -3.59 16.83 54.69
C LEU A 32 -4.97 16.66 53.99
N GLN A 33 -5.72 15.53 54.04
CA GLN A 33 -6.48 14.89 55.15
C GLN A 33 -7.77 15.68 55.56
N LEU A 34 -8.96 15.11 55.91
CA LEU A 34 -9.36 13.76 56.36
C LEU A 34 -10.94 13.53 56.38
N VAL A 35 -11.44 12.27 56.36
CA VAL A 35 -12.77 11.73 56.89
C VAL A 35 -14.11 12.10 56.17
N ALA A 36 -15.20 11.28 56.06
CA ALA A 36 -15.64 9.94 56.55
C ALA A 36 -16.44 9.15 55.47
N ARG A 37 -16.28 7.81 55.32
CA ARG A 37 -17.11 6.68 55.82
C ARG A 37 -18.57 6.63 55.29
N THR A 38 -19.10 5.48 54.81
CA THR A 38 -19.26 4.20 55.53
C THR A 38 -19.40 2.93 54.64
N SER A 39 -18.70 1.84 55.03
CA SER A 39 -19.09 0.38 55.10
C SER A 39 -19.98 -0.31 54.05
N ALA A 40 -19.84 -1.60 53.66
CA ALA A 40 -18.92 -2.74 53.90
C ALA A 40 -19.42 -3.94 53.02
N PRO A 41 -18.98 -5.23 53.14
CA PRO A 41 -17.67 -5.83 53.46
C PRO A 41 -17.12 -6.72 52.31
N ALA A 42 -15.88 -7.21 52.44
CA ALA A 42 -15.29 -8.22 51.53
C ALA A 42 -15.22 -9.62 52.19
N VAL A 43 -15.39 -10.69 51.41
CA VAL A 43 -15.29 -12.09 51.86
C VAL A 43 -14.04 -12.75 51.27
N PRO A 44 -13.16 -13.37 52.08
CA PRO A 44 -11.97 -14.07 51.58
C PRO A 44 -12.26 -15.55 51.30
N VAL A 45 -11.94 -16.03 50.09
CA VAL A 45 -11.97 -17.46 49.75
C VAL A 45 -10.55 -18.04 49.79
N LYS A 46 -10.33 -18.98 50.70
CA LYS A 46 -9.09 -19.77 50.78
C LYS A 46 -9.04 -20.79 49.65
N TYR A 47 -7.92 -20.89 48.94
CA TYR A 47 -7.61 -22.10 48.17
C TYR A 47 -7.21 -23.22 49.12
N VAL A 48 -7.94 -24.34 49.07
CA VAL A 48 -7.58 -25.58 49.76
C VAL A 48 -6.99 -26.54 48.72
N LEU A 49 -5.72 -26.88 48.88
CA LEU A 49 -5.08 -27.96 48.14
C LEU A 49 -5.50 -29.29 48.77
N HIS A 50 -6.34 -30.07 48.07
CA HIS A 50 -6.55 -31.48 48.38
C HIS A 50 -5.91 -32.37 47.32
N SER A 51 -4.87 -33.09 47.73
CA SER A 51 -4.33 -34.22 46.98
C SER A 51 -5.24 -35.44 47.14
N ALA A 52 -5.76 -35.97 46.04
CA ALA A 52 -6.33 -37.31 45.97
C ALA A 52 -5.90 -37.96 44.64
N SER A 53 -5.17 -39.06 44.75
CA SER A 53 -4.65 -39.83 43.63
C SER A 53 -5.55 -41.02 43.29
N GLN A 54 -5.46 -41.50 42.05
CA GLN A 54 -6.01 -42.77 41.53
C GLN A 54 -7.55 -42.87 41.47
N GLN A 55 -8.10 -42.87 40.25
CA GLN A 55 -8.31 -44.12 39.50
C GLN A 55 -8.60 -43.82 38.03
N ALA A 56 -8.17 -44.72 37.14
CA ALA A 56 -8.32 -44.54 35.69
C ALA A 56 -9.67 -45.06 35.19
N ASN A 57 -10.21 -44.42 34.16
CA ASN A 57 -10.98 -45.14 33.14
C ASN A 57 -10.81 -44.46 31.78
N VAL A 58 -10.34 -45.22 30.80
CA VAL A 58 -10.04 -44.76 29.44
C VAL A 58 -11.33 -44.77 28.62
N TRP A 59 -11.79 -43.59 28.21
CA TRP A 59 -12.73 -43.44 27.10
C TRP A 59 -12.14 -42.49 26.06
N LEU A 60 -11.62 -43.09 24.99
CA LEU A 60 -11.08 -42.39 23.82
C LEU A 60 -12.21 -41.79 22.97
N SER A 61 -12.74 -40.62 23.35
CA SER A 61 -13.48 -39.80 22.39
C SER A 61 -12.48 -39.01 21.53
N ARG A 62 -12.47 -39.26 20.22
CA ARG A 62 -11.76 -38.42 19.25
C ARG A 62 -12.48 -37.07 19.10
N THR A 63 -12.28 -36.16 20.05
CA THR A 63 -12.58 -34.75 19.86
C THR A 63 -11.36 -34.08 19.25
N THR A 64 -11.40 -33.85 17.94
CA THR A 64 -10.48 -32.93 17.28
C THR A 64 -10.55 -31.59 18.03
N PRO A 65 -9.44 -31.01 18.50
CA PRO A 65 -9.51 -29.69 19.11
C PRO A 65 -10.02 -28.69 18.07
N PRO A 66 -10.87 -27.71 18.45
CA PRO A 66 -11.31 -26.70 17.51
C PRO A 66 -10.08 -25.92 17.05
N VAL A 67 -9.75 -26.01 15.75
CA VAL A 67 -8.66 -25.25 15.14
C VAL A 67 -9.11 -23.80 14.96
N ALA A 68 -9.20 -23.09 16.08
CA ALA A 68 -9.15 -21.64 16.14
C ALA A 68 -7.67 -21.20 16.17
N GLN A 69 -6.86 -21.70 15.22
CA GLN A 69 -5.55 -21.13 14.98
C GLN A 69 -5.71 -19.80 14.24
N VAL A 70 -5.78 -18.73 15.02
CA VAL A 70 -5.21 -17.46 14.57
C VAL A 70 -3.73 -17.74 14.35
N ASN A 71 -3.31 -17.87 13.09
CA ASN A 71 -1.91 -18.11 12.73
C ASN A 71 -1.05 -16.85 12.98
N SER A 72 -0.79 -16.55 14.25
CA SER A 72 0.38 -15.78 14.64
C SER A 72 1.59 -16.72 14.67
N ASP A 73 2.08 -17.10 13.48
CA ASP A 73 3.39 -17.75 13.39
C ASP A 73 4.43 -16.76 13.92
N SER A 74 5.10 -17.12 15.01
CA SER A 74 6.11 -16.28 15.64
C SER A 74 7.30 -16.04 14.72
N ARG A 75 7.56 -16.95 13.77
CA ARG A 75 8.66 -16.83 12.79
C ARG A 75 8.52 -15.60 11.91
N ALA A 76 7.32 -15.32 11.38
CA ALA A 76 7.07 -14.12 10.58
C ALA A 76 7.25 -12.81 11.40
N THR A 77 7.16 -12.89 12.73
CA THR A 77 7.46 -11.77 13.63
C THR A 77 8.96 -11.67 13.91
N GLU A 78 9.63 -12.81 14.12
CA GLU A 78 11.07 -12.93 14.34
C GLU A 78 11.88 -12.50 13.11
N GLU A 79 11.57 -13.01 11.91
CA GLU A 79 12.11 -12.59 10.61
C GLU A 79 11.96 -11.08 10.39
N TYR A 80 10.79 -10.52 10.74
CA TYR A 80 10.58 -9.08 10.63
C TYR A 80 11.43 -8.27 11.63
N PHE A 81 11.62 -8.75 12.87
CA PHE A 81 12.53 -8.11 13.82
C PHE A 81 13.99 -8.26 13.40
N ASP A 82 14.40 -9.41 12.89
CA ASP A 82 15.75 -9.64 12.39
C ASP A 82 16.04 -8.80 11.15
N PHE A 83 15.06 -8.55 10.28
CA PHE A 83 15.15 -7.56 9.20
C PHE A 83 15.34 -6.13 9.75
N LEU A 84 14.50 -5.69 10.69
CA LEU A 84 14.64 -4.35 11.32
C LEU A 84 15.98 -4.17 12.04
N LEU A 85 16.53 -5.24 12.62
CA LEU A 85 17.82 -5.25 13.31
C LEU A 85 19.01 -5.50 12.36
N GLY A 86 18.77 -5.61 11.05
CA GLY A 86 19.80 -5.83 10.02
C GLY A 86 20.49 -7.20 10.07
N ARG A 87 19.93 -8.15 10.83
CA ARG A 87 20.38 -9.55 10.95
C ARG A 87 19.94 -10.40 9.76
N GLN A 88 18.74 -10.13 9.26
CA GLN A 88 18.26 -10.62 7.97
C GLN A 88 18.35 -9.48 6.95
N ARG A 89 18.92 -9.75 5.78
CA ARG A 89 18.90 -8.83 4.64
C ARG A 89 17.92 -9.37 3.61
N ILE A 90 17.24 -8.47 2.89
CA ILE A 90 16.56 -8.84 1.65
C ILE A 90 17.65 -9.38 0.70
N GLU A 91 17.38 -10.49 0.01
CA GLU A 91 18.27 -10.98 -1.05
C GLU A 91 18.23 -9.99 -2.22
N THR A 92 19.24 -9.12 -2.26
CA THR A 92 19.38 -8.10 -3.32
C THR A 92 19.92 -8.75 -4.58
N SER A 93 19.06 -8.97 -5.57
CA SER A 93 19.48 -9.29 -6.94
C SER A 93 20.22 -8.12 -7.58
N GLU A 94 21.27 -8.43 -8.34
CA GLU A 94 21.94 -7.41 -9.17
C GLU A 94 21.11 -7.07 -10.42
N ASP A 95 21.27 -5.84 -10.95
CA ASP A 95 20.58 -5.43 -12.18
C ASP A 95 21.31 -6.00 -13.41
N GLN A 96 20.54 -6.58 -14.33
CA GLN A 96 21.02 -7.40 -15.43
C GLN A 96 20.07 -7.31 -16.65
N PRO A 97 20.47 -7.76 -17.86
CA PRO A 97 19.57 -7.82 -19.01
C PRO A 97 18.22 -8.44 -18.63
N SER A 98 17.14 -7.83 -19.12
CA SER A 98 15.76 -8.06 -18.66
C SER A 98 14.80 -8.26 -19.83
N VAL A 99 13.72 -9.02 -19.61
CA VAL A 99 12.57 -9.04 -20.52
C VAL A 99 11.59 -7.94 -20.09
N ILE A 100 11.12 -7.14 -21.04
CA ILE A 100 10.16 -6.07 -20.80
C ILE A 100 8.90 -6.36 -21.60
N VAL A 101 7.83 -6.74 -20.92
CA VAL A 101 6.54 -7.05 -21.55
C VAL A 101 5.69 -5.79 -21.61
N GLY A 102 5.42 -5.29 -22.82
CA GLY A 102 4.59 -4.11 -23.06
C GLY A 102 5.40 -2.82 -23.29
N GLY A 103 5.51 -2.40 -24.56
CA GLY A 103 6.22 -1.19 -24.99
C GLY A 103 5.52 0.15 -24.66
N GLY A 104 4.78 0.21 -23.56
CA GLY A 104 4.07 1.39 -23.08
C GLY A 104 5.01 2.46 -22.49
N ARG A 105 4.46 3.36 -21.67
CA ARG A 105 5.25 4.43 -21.02
C ARG A 105 6.32 3.81 -20.10
N ILE A 106 5.92 2.97 -19.15
CA ILE A 106 6.82 2.31 -18.18
C ILE A 106 7.82 1.38 -18.88
N GLY A 107 7.37 0.54 -19.83
CA GLY A 107 8.29 -0.36 -20.55
C GLY A 107 9.35 0.39 -21.35
N THR A 108 9.00 1.51 -21.99
CA THR A 108 9.99 2.35 -22.70
C THR A 108 10.97 3.02 -21.73
N MET A 109 10.53 3.36 -20.52
CA MET A 109 11.40 3.90 -19.47
C MET A 109 12.42 2.85 -19.01
N LEU A 110 11.98 1.62 -18.72
CA LEU A 110 12.88 0.56 -18.26
C LEU A 110 13.89 0.12 -19.35
N LEU A 111 13.48 0.14 -20.63
CA LEU A 111 14.37 -0.07 -21.79
C LEU A 111 15.46 1.01 -21.88
N ASP A 112 15.09 2.30 -21.74
CA ASP A 112 16.07 3.40 -21.68
C ASP A 112 17.03 3.23 -20.50
N PHE A 113 16.52 2.82 -19.34
CA PHE A 113 17.30 2.64 -18.13
C PHE A 113 18.32 1.49 -18.30
N GLY A 114 17.90 0.37 -18.91
CA GLY A 114 18.81 -0.74 -19.24
C GLY A 114 19.84 -0.38 -20.31
N SER A 115 19.41 0.29 -21.37
CA SER A 115 20.30 0.78 -22.44
C SER A 115 21.40 1.69 -21.88
N ARG A 116 21.07 2.55 -20.91
CA ARG A 116 22.04 3.44 -20.23
C ARG A 116 22.99 2.71 -19.26
N ARG A 117 22.73 1.43 -18.94
CA ARG A 117 23.66 0.52 -18.26
C ARG A 117 24.43 -0.39 -19.23
N GLY A 118 24.16 -0.31 -20.53
CA GLY A 118 24.75 -1.17 -21.55
C GLY A 118 24.09 -2.55 -21.69
N PHE A 119 22.83 -2.71 -21.25
CA PHE A 119 22.08 -3.96 -21.38
C PHE A 119 21.28 -4.03 -22.68
N GLU A 120 21.28 -5.19 -23.31
CA GLU A 120 20.41 -5.54 -24.44
C GLU A 120 19.13 -6.22 -23.93
N ASP A 121 18.20 -5.41 -23.40
CA ASP A 121 16.90 -5.88 -22.91
C ASP A 121 15.97 -6.35 -24.06
N VAL A 122 15.18 -7.39 -23.82
CA VAL A 122 14.22 -7.94 -24.80
C VAL A 122 12.84 -7.32 -24.60
N LEU A 123 12.38 -6.53 -25.57
CA LEU A 123 11.00 -6.01 -25.60
C LEU A 123 10.03 -7.02 -26.21
N VAL A 124 9.10 -7.53 -25.39
CA VAL A 124 7.99 -8.41 -25.81
C VAL A 124 6.70 -7.60 -25.98
N ARG A 125 6.03 -7.75 -27.12
CA ARG A 125 4.75 -7.12 -27.47
C ARG A 125 3.59 -8.12 -27.40
N ARG A 126 2.35 -7.61 -27.58
CA ARG A 126 1.13 -8.44 -27.61
C ARG A 126 1.23 -9.46 -28.75
N GLY A 127 1.17 -10.74 -28.40
CA GLY A 127 1.27 -11.88 -29.34
C GLY A 127 2.70 -12.43 -29.55
N GLU A 128 3.71 -11.79 -28.97
CA GLU A 128 5.08 -12.34 -28.90
C GLU A 128 5.22 -13.17 -27.61
N SER A 129 6.01 -14.25 -27.63
CA SER A 129 6.23 -15.13 -26.48
C SER A 129 7.36 -14.64 -25.58
N ILE A 130 7.27 -14.93 -24.27
CA ILE A 130 8.36 -14.70 -23.32
C ILE A 130 9.48 -15.72 -23.57
N PRO A 131 10.75 -15.31 -23.75
CA PRO A 131 11.88 -16.24 -23.91
C PRO A 131 12.10 -17.07 -22.64
N SER A 132 12.19 -18.40 -22.79
CA SER A 132 12.39 -19.35 -21.68
C SER A 132 13.85 -19.46 -21.22
N ASP A 133 14.81 -19.06 -22.06
CA ASP A 133 16.25 -19.12 -21.81
C ASP A 133 16.82 -17.86 -21.15
N HIS A 134 16.06 -16.76 -21.15
CA HIS A 134 16.52 -15.47 -20.65
C HIS A 134 16.73 -15.46 -19.12
N PRO A 135 17.92 -15.11 -18.59
CA PRO A 135 18.28 -15.34 -17.18
C PRO A 135 17.82 -14.26 -16.19
N GLY A 136 17.32 -13.12 -16.67
CA GLY A 136 16.92 -11.98 -15.83
C GLY A 136 15.42 -11.75 -15.70
N PRO A 137 15.02 -10.72 -14.93
CA PRO A 137 13.63 -10.44 -14.58
C PRO A 137 12.76 -10.12 -15.79
N ILE A 138 11.46 -10.38 -15.64
CA ILE A 138 10.43 -10.15 -16.64
C ILE A 138 9.50 -9.03 -16.14
N TYR A 139 9.80 -7.79 -16.54
CA TYR A 139 9.04 -6.60 -16.13
C TYR A 139 7.70 -6.49 -16.88
N LEU A 140 6.60 -6.71 -16.16
CA LEU A 140 5.24 -6.66 -16.70
C LEU A 140 4.72 -5.21 -16.73
N CYS A 141 4.98 -4.53 -17.84
CA CYS A 141 4.65 -3.13 -18.09
C CYS A 141 3.29 -2.94 -18.77
N VAL A 142 2.30 -3.77 -18.43
CA VAL A 142 0.95 -3.80 -19.02
C VAL A 142 -0.13 -3.37 -18.02
N HIS A 143 -1.37 -3.19 -18.50
CA HIS A 143 -2.52 -2.99 -17.62
C HIS A 143 -2.91 -4.29 -16.92
N ALA A 144 -3.48 -4.20 -15.72
CA ALA A 144 -3.82 -5.35 -14.89
C ALA A 144 -4.75 -6.36 -15.60
N ARG A 145 -5.63 -5.91 -16.51
CA ARG A 145 -6.50 -6.76 -17.33
C ARG A 145 -5.77 -7.76 -18.24
N ASP A 146 -4.55 -7.44 -18.68
CA ASP A 146 -3.78 -8.28 -19.61
C ASP A 146 -2.91 -9.31 -18.85
N LEU A 147 -2.71 -9.14 -17.54
CA LEU A 147 -1.82 -9.98 -16.73
C LEU A 147 -2.24 -11.45 -16.69
N GLU A 148 -3.54 -11.73 -16.60
CA GLU A 148 -4.04 -13.11 -16.50
C GLU A 148 -3.66 -13.97 -17.73
N GLU A 149 -3.70 -13.37 -18.92
CA GLU A 149 -3.30 -14.07 -20.15
C GLU A 149 -1.78 -14.24 -20.23
N ILE A 150 -1.01 -13.23 -19.81
CA ILE A 150 0.45 -13.31 -19.78
C ILE A 150 0.93 -14.37 -18.78
N ILE A 151 0.29 -14.51 -17.61
CA ILE A 151 0.62 -15.55 -16.64
C ILE A 151 0.34 -16.96 -17.20
N LYS A 152 -0.71 -17.12 -18.02
CA LYS A 152 -1.03 -18.40 -18.70
C LYS A 152 -0.05 -18.74 -19.82
N GLN A 153 0.46 -17.73 -20.52
CA GLN A 153 1.42 -17.87 -21.63
C GLN A 153 2.89 -17.90 -21.16
N CYS A 154 3.17 -17.55 -19.91
CA CYS A 154 4.52 -17.57 -19.34
C CYS A 154 5.00 -19.03 -19.14
N PRO A 155 6.22 -19.38 -19.60
CA PRO A 155 6.83 -20.67 -19.29
C PRO A 155 6.87 -20.91 -17.78
N GLU A 156 6.66 -22.16 -17.33
CA GLU A 156 6.53 -22.49 -15.90
C GLU A 156 7.79 -22.09 -15.13
N GLU A 157 8.96 -22.39 -15.71
CA GLU A 157 10.30 -22.05 -15.23
C GLU A 157 10.61 -20.54 -15.19
N LYS A 158 9.70 -19.70 -15.72
CA LYS A 158 9.81 -18.23 -15.75
C LYS A 158 8.80 -17.51 -14.86
N LYS A 159 7.84 -18.21 -14.23
CA LYS A 159 6.82 -17.57 -13.39
C LYS A 159 7.40 -16.87 -12.16
N ASP A 160 8.45 -17.43 -11.57
CA ASP A 160 9.20 -16.83 -10.46
C ASP A 160 10.04 -15.61 -10.88
N ASP A 161 10.21 -15.38 -12.19
CA ASP A 161 10.92 -14.24 -12.75
C ASP A 161 10.00 -13.06 -13.11
N LEU A 162 8.68 -13.21 -12.95
CA LEU A 162 7.70 -12.16 -13.21
C LEU A 162 7.78 -11.03 -12.17
N VAL A 163 7.89 -9.80 -12.67
CA VAL A 163 7.89 -8.56 -11.88
C VAL A 163 6.66 -7.73 -12.23
N PHE A 164 5.70 -7.68 -11.30
CA PHE A 164 4.41 -7.01 -11.47
C PHE A 164 4.51 -5.52 -11.18
N LEU A 165 4.24 -4.68 -12.18
CA LEU A 165 4.28 -3.20 -12.08
C LEU A 165 2.90 -2.54 -12.21
N SER A 166 1.85 -3.32 -12.46
CA SER A 166 0.48 -2.83 -12.63
C SER A 166 -0.16 -2.44 -11.30
N ASP A 167 -1.00 -1.40 -11.34
CA ASP A 167 -1.77 -0.94 -10.18
C ASP A 167 -2.97 -1.83 -9.84
N GLY A 168 -3.42 -1.69 -8.59
CA GLY A 168 -4.66 -2.29 -8.09
C GLY A 168 -4.41 -3.51 -7.19
N GLN A 169 -5.49 -4.17 -6.79
CA GLN A 169 -5.43 -5.35 -5.93
C GLN A 169 -5.23 -6.62 -6.77
N LEU A 170 -3.96 -7.06 -6.85
CA LEU A 170 -3.54 -8.25 -7.60
C LEU A 170 -3.51 -9.55 -6.76
N GLU A 171 -3.65 -9.49 -5.43
CA GLU A 171 -3.64 -10.69 -4.57
C GLU A 171 -4.64 -11.78 -5.02
N PRO A 172 -5.89 -11.47 -5.41
CA PRO A 172 -6.82 -12.49 -5.91
C PRO A 172 -6.40 -13.11 -7.26
N LEU A 173 -5.61 -12.40 -8.06
CA LEU A 173 -5.03 -12.95 -9.30
C LEU A 173 -3.90 -13.92 -8.95
N PHE A 174 -2.98 -13.51 -8.07
CA PHE A 174 -1.87 -14.35 -7.61
C PHE A 174 -2.37 -15.66 -7.00
N GLN A 175 -3.40 -15.61 -6.15
CA GLN A 175 -4.03 -16.79 -5.55
C GLN A 175 -4.63 -17.75 -6.58
N ARG A 176 -5.32 -17.25 -7.63
CA ARG A 176 -5.90 -18.10 -8.69
C ARG A 176 -4.84 -18.82 -9.54
N HIS A 177 -3.63 -18.26 -9.63
CA HIS A 177 -2.54 -18.80 -10.43
C HIS A 177 -1.44 -19.50 -9.61
N GLY A 178 -1.60 -19.64 -8.29
CA GLY A 178 -0.62 -20.28 -7.42
C GLY A 178 0.70 -19.51 -7.28
N LEU A 179 0.68 -18.18 -7.49
CA LEU A 179 1.87 -17.34 -7.37
C LEU A 179 2.07 -16.91 -5.90
N TYR A 180 3.08 -17.46 -5.24
CA TYR A 180 3.38 -17.20 -3.83
C TYR A 180 4.64 -16.33 -3.69
N GLY A 181 4.48 -15.10 -3.19
CA GLY A 181 5.58 -14.13 -3.08
C GLY A 181 6.16 -13.63 -4.41
N PRO A 182 5.35 -13.34 -5.47
CA PRO A 182 5.88 -12.81 -6.72
C PRO A 182 6.56 -11.45 -6.50
N THR A 183 7.52 -11.10 -7.37
CA THR A 183 8.12 -9.77 -7.30
C THR A 183 7.08 -8.73 -7.70
N GLN A 184 6.79 -7.75 -6.84
CA GLN A 184 5.76 -6.74 -7.08
C GLN A 184 6.28 -5.36 -6.69
N SER A 185 6.04 -4.37 -7.55
CA SER A 185 6.31 -2.96 -7.26
C SER A 185 5.03 -2.12 -7.21
N SER A 186 5.01 -1.17 -6.28
CA SER A 186 4.03 -0.09 -6.18
C SER A 186 4.68 1.20 -6.67
N LEU A 187 4.38 1.60 -7.91
CA LEU A 187 5.06 2.71 -8.61
C LEU A 187 4.46 4.10 -8.31
N TRP A 188 5.00 4.85 -7.36
CA TRP A 188 4.56 6.23 -7.07
C TRP A 188 5.35 7.23 -7.92
N LEU A 189 5.05 7.24 -9.22
CA LEU A 189 5.69 8.11 -10.20
C LEU A 189 4.74 8.41 -11.36
N VAL A 190 5.04 9.44 -12.15
CA VAL A 190 4.23 9.81 -13.31
C VAL A 190 5.09 9.96 -14.56
N MET A 191 4.59 9.38 -15.66
CA MET A 191 5.14 9.51 -17.00
C MET A 191 4.08 10.13 -17.93
N MET A 192 4.26 11.40 -18.30
CA MET A 192 3.31 12.14 -19.15
C MET A 192 3.21 11.59 -20.57
N ARG A 193 4.35 11.24 -21.15
CA ARG A 193 4.46 10.73 -22.53
C ARG A 193 5.53 9.65 -22.60
N ARG A 194 5.44 8.80 -23.63
CA ARG A 194 6.48 7.83 -23.96
C ARG A 194 7.80 8.57 -24.26
N GLY A 195 8.90 8.11 -23.66
CA GLY A 195 10.21 8.79 -23.74
C GLY A 195 10.28 10.16 -23.05
N GLY A 196 9.27 10.54 -22.26
CA GLY A 196 9.37 11.71 -21.38
C GLY A 196 10.21 11.41 -20.13
N LYS A 197 10.72 12.45 -19.47
CA LYS A 197 11.35 12.29 -18.15
C LYS A 197 10.27 11.92 -17.11
N PRO A 198 10.45 10.85 -16.31
CA PRO A 198 9.55 10.52 -15.22
C PRO A 198 9.61 11.57 -14.10
N VAL A 199 8.49 11.76 -13.41
CA VAL A 199 8.37 12.59 -12.21
C VAL A 199 8.22 11.66 -11.00
N ASP A 200 9.17 11.74 -10.07
CA ASP A 200 9.15 10.96 -8.82
C ASP A 200 8.11 11.49 -7.83
N GLY A 201 7.50 10.57 -7.08
CA GLY A 201 6.48 10.80 -6.06
C GLY A 201 6.96 11.28 -4.70
N ALA A 202 8.26 11.46 -4.48
CA ALA A 202 8.78 12.02 -3.24
C ALA A 202 8.10 13.35 -2.86
N THR A 203 7.74 13.45 -1.57
CA THR A 203 7.12 14.61 -0.93
C THR A 203 8.06 15.18 0.14
N SER A 204 7.69 16.31 0.77
CA SER A 204 8.39 16.82 1.97
C SER A 204 8.42 15.80 3.12
N ASP A 205 7.33 15.04 3.24
CA ASP A 205 7.04 14.16 4.38
C ASP A 205 7.52 12.73 4.13
N THR A 206 7.92 12.43 2.89
CA THR A 206 8.50 11.15 2.47
C THR A 206 9.59 11.42 1.42
N PRO A 207 10.71 12.07 1.82
CA PRO A 207 11.81 12.42 0.92
C PRO A 207 12.57 11.19 0.39
N GLU A 208 12.41 10.03 1.03
CA GLU A 208 12.94 8.74 0.56
C GLU A 208 12.10 8.10 -0.56
N GLY A 209 10.99 8.73 -0.95
CA GLY A 209 10.09 8.27 -2.00
C GLY A 209 9.04 7.26 -1.52
N LEU A 210 7.94 7.19 -2.26
CA LEU A 210 6.81 6.27 -2.01
C LEU A 210 6.90 4.99 -2.87
N THR A 211 7.64 5.04 -3.98
CA THR A 211 7.83 3.87 -4.86
C THR A 211 8.53 2.76 -4.09
N SER A 212 7.97 1.55 -4.14
CA SER A 212 8.48 0.40 -3.40
C SER A 212 8.42 -0.88 -4.22
N VAL A 213 9.21 -1.88 -3.84
CA VAL A 213 9.27 -3.21 -4.45
C VAL A 213 9.55 -4.28 -3.40
N GLN A 214 9.03 -5.48 -3.64
CA GLN A 214 9.28 -6.70 -2.86
C GLN A 214 9.57 -7.89 -3.77
N GLY A 215 10.14 -8.95 -3.21
CA GLY A 215 10.36 -10.24 -3.88
C GLY A 215 11.77 -10.40 -4.48
N LYS A 216 12.01 -11.55 -5.12
CA LYS A 216 13.30 -11.98 -5.69
C LYS A 216 14.05 -10.90 -6.49
N TRP A 217 13.31 -10.14 -7.30
CA TRP A 217 13.89 -9.14 -8.21
C TRP A 217 13.82 -7.70 -7.68
N ALA A 218 13.67 -7.52 -6.36
CA ALA A 218 13.58 -6.20 -5.71
C ALA A 218 14.83 -5.34 -5.95
N GLY A 219 16.03 -5.87 -5.69
CA GLY A 219 17.30 -5.15 -5.86
C GLY A 219 17.57 -4.77 -7.33
N ALA A 220 17.33 -5.70 -8.26
CA ALA A 220 17.48 -5.46 -9.69
C ALA A 220 16.57 -4.31 -10.16
N PHE A 221 15.29 -4.34 -9.74
CA PHE A 221 14.34 -3.28 -10.05
C PHE A 221 14.71 -1.94 -9.41
N ALA A 222 15.08 -1.93 -8.12
CA ALA A 222 15.46 -0.71 -7.41
C ALA A 222 16.69 -0.03 -8.06
N MET A 223 17.69 -0.81 -8.46
CA MET A 223 18.85 -0.30 -9.19
C MET A 223 18.54 0.15 -10.62
N ARG A 224 17.63 -0.53 -11.32
CA ARG A 224 17.12 -0.08 -12.63
C ARG A 224 16.46 1.29 -12.49
N MET A 225 15.62 1.47 -11.47
CA MET A 225 14.97 2.75 -11.14
C MET A 225 15.99 3.83 -10.77
N GLY A 226 17.04 3.47 -10.03
CA GLY A 226 18.16 4.35 -9.69
C GLY A 226 18.86 4.96 -10.91
N THR A 227 18.97 4.22 -12.03
CA THR A 227 19.48 4.77 -13.31
C THR A 227 18.61 5.92 -13.85
N GLY A 228 17.32 5.98 -13.47
CA GLY A 228 16.43 7.11 -13.74
C GLY A 228 16.62 8.33 -12.84
N ASN A 229 17.43 8.24 -11.79
CA ASN A 229 17.34 9.08 -10.59
C ASN A 229 15.94 9.05 -9.95
N LEU A 230 15.31 7.87 -9.96
CA LEU A 230 14.05 7.62 -9.27
C LEU A 230 14.31 6.86 -7.98
N LEU A 231 13.54 7.18 -6.95
CA LEU A 231 13.64 6.52 -5.66
C LEU A 231 12.83 5.22 -5.70
N CYS A 232 13.37 4.16 -5.09
CA CYS A 232 12.71 2.88 -4.98
C CYS A 232 13.12 2.20 -3.68
N ARG A 233 12.14 1.81 -2.87
CA ARG A 233 12.34 1.19 -1.56
C ARG A 233 12.14 -0.32 -1.64
N GLU A 234 13.17 -1.07 -1.34
CA GLU A 234 13.06 -2.50 -1.12
C GLU A 234 12.39 -2.74 0.25
N LEU A 235 11.22 -3.38 0.24
CA LEU A 235 10.40 -3.62 1.42
C LEU A 235 10.13 -5.11 1.62
N MET A 236 10.10 -5.56 2.87
CA MET A 236 9.55 -6.87 3.21
C MET A 236 8.04 -6.94 2.91
N GLN A 237 7.57 -8.15 2.63
CA GLN A 237 6.23 -8.42 2.08
C GLN A 237 5.09 -7.75 2.85
N ARG A 238 5.15 -7.73 4.19
CA ARG A 238 4.12 -7.13 5.04
C ARG A 238 3.97 -5.62 4.81
N ASP A 239 5.08 -4.91 4.61
CA ASP A 239 5.08 -3.45 4.47
C ASP A 239 4.96 -3.02 3.01
N ALA A 240 5.47 -3.83 2.06
CA ALA A 240 5.15 -3.70 0.64
C ALA A 240 3.63 -3.84 0.39
N ARG A 241 2.97 -4.82 1.02
CA ARG A 241 1.51 -5.00 0.97
C ARG A 241 0.77 -3.76 1.48
N ARG A 242 1.22 -3.16 2.59
CA ARG A 242 0.67 -1.88 3.09
C ARG A 242 0.84 -0.74 2.08
N ALA A 243 2.01 -0.59 1.47
CA ALA A 243 2.28 0.46 0.48
C ALA A 243 1.45 0.30 -0.81
N THR A 244 1.22 -0.94 -1.26
CA THR A 244 0.31 -1.24 -2.39
C THR A 244 -1.15 -0.94 -2.03
N LEU A 245 -1.60 -1.30 -0.83
CA LEU A 245 -2.95 -1.03 -0.34
C LEU A 245 -3.22 0.47 -0.11
N GLU A 246 -2.22 1.21 0.39
CA GLU A 246 -2.27 2.68 0.49
C GLU A 246 -2.39 3.33 -0.90
N LYS A 247 -1.66 2.82 -1.90
CA LYS A 247 -1.80 3.27 -3.29
C LYS A 247 -3.17 2.92 -3.90
N LEU A 248 -3.73 1.76 -3.54
CA LEU A 248 -5.08 1.36 -3.94
C LEU A 248 -6.13 2.33 -3.38
N VAL A 249 -6.01 2.75 -2.12
CA VAL A 249 -6.89 3.79 -1.53
C VAL A 249 -6.75 5.10 -2.31
N PHE A 250 -5.53 5.60 -2.49
CA PHE A 250 -5.26 6.83 -3.23
C PHE A 250 -5.88 6.80 -4.63
N THR A 251 -5.52 5.79 -5.43
CA THR A 251 -5.93 5.68 -6.84
C THR A 251 -7.40 5.34 -7.01
N SER A 252 -8.11 4.88 -5.97
CA SER A 252 -9.56 4.67 -6.00
C SER A 252 -10.28 5.97 -5.62
N ALA A 253 -9.96 6.54 -4.45
CA ALA A 253 -10.65 7.71 -3.91
C ALA A 253 -10.43 8.98 -4.74
N TYR A 254 -9.17 9.39 -5.00
CA TYR A 254 -8.89 10.62 -5.73
C TYR A 254 -9.42 10.58 -7.16
N ASN A 255 -9.32 9.43 -7.83
CA ASN A 255 -9.86 9.28 -9.18
C ASN A 255 -11.39 9.29 -9.20
N LEU A 256 -12.06 8.67 -8.23
CA LEU A 256 -13.52 8.66 -8.18
C LEU A 256 -14.07 10.05 -7.87
N VAL A 257 -13.57 10.72 -6.84
CA VAL A 257 -13.95 12.09 -6.47
C VAL A 257 -13.70 13.06 -7.63
N GLY A 258 -12.49 13.08 -8.21
CA GLY A 258 -12.23 13.98 -9.34
C GLY A 258 -13.04 13.66 -10.60
N THR A 259 -13.41 12.39 -10.83
CA THR A 259 -14.27 11.99 -11.95
C THR A 259 -15.69 12.53 -11.77
N VAL A 260 -16.29 12.45 -10.57
CA VAL A 260 -17.65 13.00 -10.34
C VAL A 260 -17.70 14.53 -10.40
N HIS A 261 -16.57 15.21 -10.11
CA HIS A 261 -16.42 16.66 -10.31
C HIS A 261 -15.94 17.04 -11.73
N GLY A 262 -16.17 16.18 -12.72
CA GLY A 262 -15.93 16.49 -14.15
C GLY A 262 -14.53 16.17 -14.68
N GLY A 263 -13.77 15.30 -14.00
CA GLY A 263 -12.41 14.89 -14.41
C GLY A 263 -11.32 15.91 -14.06
N ILE A 264 -11.50 16.63 -12.95
CA ILE A 264 -10.56 17.65 -12.46
C ILE A 264 -9.18 17.04 -12.09
N PRO A 265 -8.10 17.84 -12.06
CA PRO A 265 -6.79 17.35 -11.64
C PRO A 265 -6.75 16.93 -10.16
N VAL A 266 -5.90 15.98 -9.78
CA VAL A 266 -5.78 15.49 -8.39
C VAL A 266 -5.41 16.58 -7.39
N GLY A 267 -4.68 17.62 -7.81
CA GLY A 267 -4.38 18.77 -6.95
C GLY A 267 -5.62 19.61 -6.67
N GLU A 268 -6.52 19.73 -7.64
CA GLU A 268 -7.81 20.42 -7.45
C GLU A 268 -8.75 19.60 -6.56
N VAL A 269 -8.74 18.27 -6.67
CA VAL A 269 -9.41 17.37 -5.72
C VAL A 269 -8.89 17.60 -4.30
N ALA A 270 -7.57 17.60 -4.10
CA ALA A 270 -6.97 17.82 -2.78
C ALA A 270 -7.33 19.21 -2.20
N GLN A 271 -7.34 20.25 -3.04
CA GLN A 271 -7.57 21.63 -2.61
C GLN A 271 -9.04 21.96 -2.36
N LYS A 272 -9.96 21.50 -3.21
CA LYS A 272 -11.39 21.89 -3.17
C LYS A 272 -12.30 20.82 -2.56
N HIS A 273 -11.88 19.56 -2.60
CA HIS A 273 -12.66 18.38 -2.18
C HIS A 273 -11.89 17.56 -1.12
N GLY A 274 -11.00 18.20 -0.36
CA GLY A 274 -10.13 17.54 0.63
C GLY A 274 -10.89 16.75 1.70
N ASP A 275 -11.97 17.30 2.25
CA ASP A 275 -12.81 16.62 3.25
C ASP A 275 -13.53 15.40 2.66
N GLU A 276 -13.99 15.53 1.42
CA GLU A 276 -14.76 14.54 0.66
C GLU A 276 -13.88 13.32 0.31
N VAL A 277 -12.71 13.57 -0.29
CA VAL A 277 -11.72 12.53 -0.60
C VAL A 277 -11.09 11.97 0.68
N GLY A 278 -10.93 12.77 1.73
CA GLY A 278 -10.46 12.33 3.04
C GLY A 278 -11.45 11.38 3.73
N ALA A 279 -12.75 11.65 3.67
CA ALA A 279 -13.79 10.75 4.15
C ALA A 279 -13.76 9.41 3.41
N MET A 280 -13.70 9.43 2.08
CA MET A 280 -13.60 8.22 1.26
C MET A 280 -12.29 7.44 1.53
N CYS A 281 -11.15 8.11 1.66
CA CYS A 281 -9.89 7.47 2.02
C CYS A 281 -9.96 6.75 3.38
N ARG A 282 -10.60 7.37 4.38
CA ARG A 282 -10.80 6.77 5.73
C ARG A 282 -11.77 5.59 5.70
N GLU A 283 -12.80 5.62 4.85
CA GLU A 283 -13.69 4.49 4.61
C GLU A 283 -12.93 3.31 3.97
N LEU A 284 -12.24 3.53 2.85
CA LEU A 284 -11.50 2.47 2.16
C LEU A 284 -10.37 1.89 3.03
N ALA A 285 -9.72 2.71 3.86
CA ALA A 285 -8.76 2.24 4.86
C ALA A 285 -9.42 1.39 5.97
N SER A 286 -10.65 1.73 6.37
CA SER A 286 -11.44 0.94 7.33
C SER A 286 -11.85 -0.40 6.74
N PHE A 287 -12.28 -0.43 5.47
CA PHE A 287 -12.49 -1.67 4.71
C PHE A 287 -11.23 -2.55 4.72
N ILE A 288 -10.06 -1.99 4.39
CA ILE A 288 -8.80 -2.75 4.36
C ILE A 288 -8.46 -3.31 5.75
N ARG A 289 -8.72 -2.54 6.81
CA ARG A 289 -8.51 -2.97 8.19
C ARG A 289 -9.41 -4.13 8.60
N TYR A 290 -10.71 -4.09 8.29
CA TYR A 290 -11.67 -5.10 8.76
C TYR A 290 -11.78 -6.31 7.82
N THR A 291 -11.69 -6.11 6.51
CA THR A 291 -11.82 -7.18 5.50
C THR A 291 -10.51 -7.91 5.25
N LEU A 292 -9.38 -7.20 5.20
CA LEU A 292 -8.07 -7.78 4.87
C LEU A 292 -7.16 -7.96 6.08
N SER A 293 -7.60 -7.53 7.27
CA SER A 293 -6.82 -7.53 8.51
C SER A 293 -5.49 -6.75 8.40
N VAL A 294 -5.45 -5.70 7.57
CA VAL A 294 -4.26 -4.85 7.39
C VAL A 294 -4.53 -3.43 7.91
N SER A 295 -3.78 -3.03 8.94
CA SER A 295 -3.72 -1.61 9.33
C SER A 295 -2.75 -0.85 8.41
N LEU A 296 -3.24 0.21 7.76
CA LEU A 296 -2.42 1.24 7.10
C LEU A 296 -1.82 2.21 8.13
N PHE A 297 -0.83 3.01 7.73
CA PHE A 297 -0.15 3.95 8.63
C PHE A 297 -1.03 5.18 8.94
N SER A 298 -1.00 5.65 10.20
CA SER A 298 -1.68 6.86 10.69
C SER A 298 -1.29 8.11 9.91
N GLY A 299 -2.18 9.11 9.78
CA GLY A 299 -1.94 10.29 8.93
C GLY A 299 -1.99 9.95 7.43
N LEU A 300 -2.85 9.01 7.06
CA LEU A 300 -3.04 8.55 5.68
C LEU A 300 -3.56 9.69 4.79
N ASP A 301 -4.58 10.40 5.28
CA ASP A 301 -5.16 11.60 4.68
C ASP A 301 -4.08 12.65 4.35
N ASP A 302 -3.26 13.02 5.34
CA ASP A 302 -2.19 14.02 5.16
C ASP A 302 -1.15 13.58 4.11
N ARG A 303 -0.64 12.34 4.18
CA ARG A 303 0.32 11.80 3.19
C ARG A 303 -0.26 11.77 1.78
N LEU A 304 -1.51 11.32 1.65
CA LEU A 304 -2.16 11.23 0.35
C LEU A 304 -2.46 12.62 -0.24
N ALA A 305 -2.79 13.61 0.59
CA ALA A 305 -2.91 15.01 0.18
C ALA A 305 -1.56 15.61 -0.24
N ALA A 306 -0.47 15.33 0.48
CA ALA A 306 0.88 15.75 0.12
C ALA A 306 1.32 15.18 -1.24
N TYR A 307 1.02 13.90 -1.52
CA TYR A 307 1.26 13.30 -2.83
C TYR A 307 0.34 13.87 -3.93
N ALA A 308 -0.93 14.13 -3.63
CA ALA A 308 -1.84 14.77 -4.57
C ALA A 308 -1.37 16.18 -4.98
N ALA A 309 -0.87 16.97 -4.02
CA ALA A 309 -0.26 18.27 -4.28
C ALA A 309 1.04 18.13 -5.11
N ARG A 310 1.89 17.15 -4.79
CA ARG A 310 3.11 16.84 -5.56
C ARG A 310 2.84 16.52 -7.03
N MET A 311 1.66 15.94 -7.30
CA MET A 311 1.19 15.48 -8.61
C MET A 311 0.01 16.28 -9.15
N GLU A 312 -0.13 17.54 -8.73
CA GLU A 312 -1.32 18.39 -8.94
C GLU A 312 -1.92 18.35 -10.36
N PHE A 313 -1.06 18.24 -11.36
CA PHE A 313 -1.37 18.22 -12.79
C PHE A 313 -2.05 16.93 -13.30
N MET A 314 -2.09 15.85 -12.52
CA MET A 314 -2.64 14.57 -12.99
C MET A 314 -4.15 14.65 -13.13
N LYS A 315 -4.69 14.43 -14.33
CA LYS A 315 -6.13 14.29 -14.54
C LYS A 315 -6.65 13.02 -13.86
N THR A 316 -7.76 13.15 -13.16
CA THR A 316 -8.48 12.01 -12.59
C THR A 316 -9.29 11.28 -13.67
N SER A 317 -9.36 9.96 -13.57
CA SER A 317 -10.22 9.14 -14.41
C SER A 317 -10.41 7.74 -13.84
N ILE A 318 -11.50 7.07 -14.22
CA ILE A 318 -11.74 5.65 -13.94
C ILE A 318 -11.59 4.86 -15.25
N PRO A 319 -10.37 4.45 -15.63
CA PRO A 319 -10.16 3.69 -16.87
C PRO A 319 -10.79 2.28 -16.77
N PRO A 320 -11.58 1.83 -17.76
CA PRO A 320 -12.19 0.50 -17.77
C PRO A 320 -11.18 -0.65 -17.59
N GLU A 321 -9.95 -0.45 -18.08
CA GLU A 321 -8.86 -1.44 -18.04
C GLU A 321 -8.39 -1.77 -16.62
N GLU A 322 -8.61 -0.87 -15.67
CA GLU A 322 -8.05 -0.93 -14.32
C GLU A 322 -9.15 -0.92 -13.24
N PHE A 323 -10.40 -0.60 -13.62
CA PHE A 323 -11.56 -0.62 -12.73
C PHE A 323 -11.72 -1.94 -11.94
N PRO A 324 -11.62 -3.15 -12.54
CA PRO A 324 -11.78 -4.40 -11.79
C PRO A 324 -10.74 -4.66 -10.69
N PHE A 325 -9.65 -3.90 -10.68
CA PHE A 325 -8.54 -4.00 -9.73
C PHE A 325 -8.45 -2.76 -8.82
N ARG A 326 -9.12 -1.65 -9.14
CA ARG A 326 -9.24 -0.45 -8.30
C ARG A 326 -10.64 -0.31 -7.69
N ASN A 327 -11.45 0.64 -8.16
CA ASN A 327 -12.80 0.89 -7.63
C ASN A 327 -13.71 -0.35 -7.66
N GLY A 328 -13.65 -1.14 -8.73
CA GLY A 328 -14.41 -2.39 -8.87
C GLY A 328 -13.99 -3.49 -7.90
N TYR A 329 -12.78 -3.43 -7.31
CA TYR A 329 -12.38 -4.34 -6.25
C TYR A 329 -13.19 -4.08 -4.96
N PHE A 330 -13.36 -2.83 -4.55
CA PHE A 330 -14.19 -2.47 -3.39
C PHE A 330 -15.67 -2.73 -3.66
N TYR A 331 -16.19 -2.27 -4.80
CA TYR A 331 -17.60 -2.41 -5.19
C TYR A 331 -18.09 -3.87 -5.22
N ARG A 332 -17.22 -4.84 -5.50
CA ARG A 332 -17.54 -6.27 -5.39
C ARG A 332 -18.03 -6.68 -4.00
N PHE A 333 -17.47 -6.11 -2.93
CA PHE A 333 -17.91 -6.37 -1.57
C PHE A 333 -19.22 -5.63 -1.25
N SER A 334 -19.40 -4.41 -1.75
CA SER A 334 -20.67 -3.68 -1.65
C SER A 334 -21.84 -4.43 -2.28
N LYS A 335 -21.64 -5.08 -3.44
CA LYS A 335 -22.63 -6.00 -4.04
C LYS A 335 -22.99 -7.22 -3.17
N MET A 336 -22.16 -7.58 -2.18
CA MET A 336 -22.45 -8.66 -1.23
C MET A 336 -23.37 -8.21 -0.07
N ALA A 337 -23.57 -6.90 0.10
CA ALA A 337 -24.47 -6.32 1.09
C ALA A 337 -25.95 -6.73 0.90
N GLY A 338 -26.78 -6.39 1.88
CA GLY A 338 -28.19 -6.69 1.94
C GLY A 338 -28.52 -8.07 2.53
N PRO A 339 -29.80 -8.49 2.47
CA PRO A 339 -30.27 -9.69 3.13
C PRO A 339 -29.75 -10.96 2.47
N ARG A 340 -28.95 -11.73 3.21
CA ARG A 340 -28.44 -13.06 2.83
C ARG A 340 -29.04 -14.13 3.73
N THR A 341 -29.05 -15.37 3.25
CA THR A 341 -29.41 -16.55 4.03
C THR A 341 -28.21 -17.48 4.09
N THR A 342 -27.78 -17.86 5.29
CA THR A 342 -26.65 -18.79 5.47
C THR A 342 -27.06 -20.22 5.10
N ALA A 343 -26.07 -21.12 4.97
CA ALA A 343 -26.35 -22.55 4.76
C ALA A 343 -27.18 -23.19 5.90
N ALA A 344 -27.24 -22.56 7.08
CA ALA A 344 -28.08 -22.96 8.21
C ALA A 344 -29.49 -22.34 8.19
N GLY A 345 -29.89 -21.65 7.11
CA GLY A 345 -31.19 -20.99 6.98
C GLY A 345 -31.33 -19.67 7.75
N ILE A 346 -30.25 -19.18 8.39
CA ILE A 346 -30.27 -17.94 9.18
C ILE A 346 -30.24 -16.76 8.21
N LYS A 347 -31.23 -15.87 8.32
CA LYS A 347 -31.22 -14.57 7.62
C LYS A 347 -30.27 -13.61 8.34
N VAL A 348 -29.32 -13.06 7.59
CA VAL A 348 -28.34 -12.07 8.06
C VAL A 348 -28.38 -10.92 7.08
N ASP A 349 -28.53 -9.70 7.57
CA ASP A 349 -28.35 -8.50 6.74
C ASP A 349 -26.86 -8.14 6.74
N VAL A 350 -26.24 -8.13 5.56
CA VAL A 350 -24.82 -7.83 5.40
C VAL A 350 -24.69 -6.33 5.13
N PRO A 351 -24.01 -5.53 5.98
CA PRO A 351 -23.84 -4.12 5.72
C PRO A 351 -22.93 -3.90 4.50
N ASP A 352 -23.14 -2.79 3.77
CA ASP A 352 -22.13 -2.32 2.84
C ASP A 352 -20.89 -1.90 3.64
N THR A 353 -19.73 -2.40 3.23
CA THR A 353 -18.45 -2.14 3.85
C THR A 353 -17.79 -0.84 3.37
N THR A 354 -18.29 -0.27 2.26
CA THR A 354 -17.80 0.99 1.66
C THR A 354 -18.97 1.83 1.10
N PRO A 355 -19.93 2.26 1.94
CA PRO A 355 -21.16 2.93 1.48
C PRO A 355 -20.92 4.28 0.79
N ILE A 356 -19.97 5.11 1.23
CA ILE A 356 -19.63 6.39 0.56
C ILE A 356 -19.07 6.11 -0.84
N HIS A 357 -18.16 5.15 -0.95
CA HIS A 357 -17.61 4.72 -2.23
C HIS A 357 -18.70 4.20 -3.19
N THR A 358 -19.63 3.40 -2.68
CA THR A 358 -20.79 2.91 -3.44
C THR A 358 -21.69 4.05 -3.91
N GLU A 359 -22.04 4.99 -3.03
CA GLU A 359 -22.85 6.16 -3.39
C GLU A 359 -22.20 6.96 -4.53
N TYR A 360 -20.89 7.18 -4.46
CA TYR A 360 -20.14 7.90 -5.49
C TYR A 360 -20.07 7.15 -6.83
N LEU A 361 -19.93 5.81 -6.83
CA LEU A 361 -20.01 5.02 -8.06
C LEU A 361 -21.42 5.05 -8.68
N LEU A 362 -22.47 4.99 -7.86
CA LEU A 362 -23.85 5.08 -8.35
C LEU A 362 -24.19 6.48 -8.87
N PHE A 363 -23.69 7.53 -8.20
CA PHE A 363 -23.78 8.91 -8.69
C PHE A 363 -23.00 9.10 -10.00
N ALA A 364 -21.79 8.55 -10.11
CA ALA A 364 -21.00 8.57 -11.33
C ALA A 364 -21.73 7.91 -12.51
N LYS A 365 -22.39 6.77 -12.27
CA LYS A 365 -23.23 6.09 -13.27
C LYS A 365 -24.47 6.92 -13.64
N ALA A 366 -25.19 7.46 -12.65
CA ALA A 366 -26.42 8.22 -12.88
C ALA A 366 -26.19 9.51 -13.70
N ASN A 367 -25.02 10.13 -13.57
CA ASN A 367 -24.63 11.33 -14.32
C ASN A 367 -23.82 11.03 -15.61
N GLY A 368 -23.64 9.76 -15.96
CA GLY A 368 -22.95 9.35 -17.19
C GLY A 368 -21.42 9.51 -17.19
N PHE A 369 -20.80 9.73 -16.03
CA PHE A 369 -19.33 9.76 -15.88
C PHE A 369 -18.70 8.36 -16.00
N ILE A 370 -19.45 7.31 -15.67
CA ILE A 370 -19.11 5.90 -15.93
C ILE A 370 -20.30 5.16 -16.55
N SER A 371 -20.03 4.12 -17.32
CA SER A 371 -21.08 3.33 -17.97
C SER A 371 -21.70 2.27 -17.04
N ALA A 372 -22.87 1.75 -17.41
CA ALA A 372 -23.51 0.67 -16.67
C ALA A 372 -22.69 -0.62 -16.75
N GLU A 373 -22.21 -0.95 -17.96
CA GLU A 373 -21.40 -2.11 -18.29
C GLU A 373 -20.09 -2.13 -17.48
N LEU A 374 -19.56 -0.95 -17.12
CA LEU A 374 -18.38 -0.85 -16.27
C LEU A 374 -18.65 -1.37 -14.85
N LEU A 375 -19.76 -0.96 -14.22
CA LEU A 375 -20.15 -1.49 -12.91
C LEU A 375 -20.54 -2.97 -12.97
N ASP A 376 -21.12 -3.41 -14.08
CA ASP A 376 -21.55 -4.80 -14.28
C ASP A 376 -20.38 -5.74 -14.67
N SER A 377 -19.18 -5.20 -14.93
CA SER A 377 -17.96 -5.96 -15.27
C SER A 377 -17.27 -6.64 -14.08
N VAL A 378 -17.72 -6.36 -12.86
CA VAL A 378 -17.13 -6.84 -11.59
C VAL A 378 -18.17 -7.54 -10.75
#